data_AF-A0A1R1Y7H4-F1
#
_entry.id   AF-A0A1R1Y7H4-F1
#
_cell.length_a   1.000
_cell.length_b   1.000
_cell.length_c   1.000
_cell.angle_alpha   90.00
_cell.angle_beta   90.00
_cell.angle_gamma   90.00
#
_symmetry.space_group_name_H-M   'P 1'
#
loop_
_entity.id
_entity.type
_entity.pdbx_description
1 polymer ?
#
loop_
_entity_poly.entity_id
_entity_poly.type
_entity_poly.pdbx_seq_one_letter_code
_entity_poly.pdbx_strand_id
1 'polypeptide(L)'
;MFKSITLLVAVSASLFASVNSQSPLLKFYAHRSYTGKIRQFVPTIGYCHNIGSFNSAKLLGTSIGRVKMYTGPGCTGSSAVRQLSTQSMLSNSVARYGRRFYSIKYRI
;
A
#
# COMPACT_ATOMS: atom_id res chain seq x y z
N MET A 1 -7.32 56.03 -33.09
CA MET A 1 -7.01 54.58 -33.14
C MET A 1 -7.12 54.00 -31.75
N PHE A 2 -8.23 53.34 -31.43
CA PHE A 2 -8.43 52.69 -30.14
C PHE A 2 -7.84 51.28 -30.20
N LYS A 3 -6.83 50.98 -29.36
CA LYS A 3 -6.28 49.63 -29.23
C LYS A 3 -7.10 48.87 -28.19
N SER A 4 -7.88 47.90 -28.65
CA SER A 4 -8.58 46.92 -27.81
C SER A 4 -7.57 46.07 -27.04
N ILE A 5 -7.70 46.04 -25.71
CA ILE A 5 -6.95 45.13 -24.84
C ILE A 5 -7.89 43.98 -24.48
N THR A 6 -7.66 42.83 -25.10
CA THR A 6 -8.42 41.60 -24.83
C THR A 6 -7.98 41.04 -23.47
N LEU A 7 -8.85 41.10 -22.46
CA LEU A 7 -8.64 40.43 -21.18
C LEU A 7 -8.88 38.92 -21.34
N LEU A 8 -7.81 38.13 -21.28
CA LEU A 8 -7.87 36.68 -21.12
C LEU A 8 -8.08 36.34 -19.64
N VAL A 9 -9.31 35.95 -19.29
CA VAL A 9 -9.64 35.39 -17.98
C VAL A 9 -9.24 33.92 -17.99
N ALA A 10 -8.09 33.59 -17.39
CA ALA A 10 -7.69 32.21 -17.15
C ALA A 10 -8.52 31.63 -16.01
N VAL A 11 -9.52 30.81 -16.34
CA VAL A 11 -10.29 30.05 -15.36
C VAL A 11 -9.42 28.88 -14.89
N SER A 12 -8.83 29.01 -13.70
CA SER A 12 -8.12 27.93 -13.03
C SER A 12 -9.13 26.91 -12.51
N ALA A 13 -9.40 25.88 -13.30
CA ALA A 13 -10.17 24.72 -12.85
C ALA A 13 -9.31 23.91 -11.85
N SER A 14 -9.53 24.15 -10.56
CA SER A 14 -8.97 23.34 -9.48
C SER A 14 -9.56 21.94 -9.55
N LEU A 15 -8.82 21.00 -10.13
CA LEU A 15 -9.10 19.57 -10.05
C LEU A 15 -8.94 19.12 -8.60
N PHE A 16 -10.01 19.20 -7.81
CA PHE A 16 -10.11 18.41 -6.60
C PHE A 16 -10.23 16.96 -7.03
N ALA A 17 -9.08 16.29 -7.16
CA ALA A 17 -9.04 14.84 -7.19
C ALA A 17 -9.71 14.37 -5.90
N SER A 18 -10.95 13.89 -6.01
CA SER A 18 -11.64 13.18 -4.94
C SER A 18 -10.80 11.95 -4.61
N VAL A 19 -9.91 12.11 -3.62
CA VAL A 19 -9.17 11.01 -3.04
C VAL A 19 -10.19 10.25 -2.22
N ASN A 20 -10.84 9.26 -2.85
CA ASN A 20 -11.64 8.26 -2.15
C ASN A 20 -10.70 7.56 -1.16
N SER A 21 -10.62 8.11 0.05
CA SER A 21 -9.67 7.74 1.08
C SER A 21 -10.21 6.55 1.84
N GLN A 22 -10.46 5.46 1.13
CA GLN A 22 -10.96 4.24 1.75
C GLN A 22 -9.80 3.57 2.48
N SER A 23 -10.00 3.22 3.75
CA SER A 23 -8.95 2.63 4.58
C SER A 23 -8.33 1.39 3.91
N PRO A 24 -7.00 1.19 4.02
CA PRO A 24 -6.36 0.02 3.43
C PRO A 24 -6.93 -1.27 4.01
N LEU A 25 -7.34 -2.20 3.15
CA LEU A 25 -7.68 -3.56 3.50
C LEU A 25 -6.55 -4.48 3.08
N LEU A 26 -5.81 -4.99 4.07
CA LEU A 26 -4.69 -5.89 3.82
C LEU A 26 -5.14 -7.35 3.98
N LYS A 27 -4.74 -8.20 3.03
CA LYS A 27 -5.00 -9.65 3.02
C LYS A 27 -3.69 -10.40 2.87
N PHE A 28 -3.45 -11.39 3.70
CA PHE A 28 -2.20 -12.15 3.75
C PHE A 28 -2.47 -13.66 3.63
N TYR A 29 -1.55 -14.35 2.97
CA TYR A 29 -1.72 -15.74 2.54
C TYR A 29 -0.45 -16.55 2.74
N ALA A 30 -0.62 -17.81 3.16
CA ALA A 30 0.47 -18.74 3.45
C ALA A 30 1.19 -19.22 2.19
N HIS A 31 0.54 -19.24 1.03
CA HIS A 31 1.15 -19.74 -0.19
C HIS A 31 1.23 -18.64 -1.25
N ARG A 32 1.87 -18.97 -2.37
CA ARG A 32 1.92 -18.07 -3.54
C ARG A 32 0.53 -17.93 -4.17
N SER A 33 0.34 -16.92 -5.01
CA SER A 33 -0.89 -16.72 -5.77
C SER A 33 -2.15 -16.64 -4.89
N TYR A 34 -2.01 -16.11 -3.68
CA TYR A 34 -3.11 -15.78 -2.77
C TYR A 34 -3.92 -16.99 -2.26
N THR A 35 -3.26 -18.13 -2.04
CA THR A 35 -3.88 -19.35 -1.47
C THR A 35 -3.51 -19.56 -0.01
N GLY A 36 -4.42 -20.16 0.77
CA GLY A 36 -4.27 -20.34 2.21
C GLY A 36 -4.31 -19.01 2.98
N LYS A 37 -5.48 -18.36 3.01
CA LYS A 37 -5.66 -17.06 3.70
C LYS A 37 -5.34 -17.20 5.19
N ILE A 38 -4.42 -16.38 5.69
CA ILE A 38 -4.01 -16.34 7.10
C ILE A 38 -4.81 -15.27 7.84
N ARG A 39 -4.81 -14.04 7.30
CA ARG A 39 -5.37 -12.88 7.98
C ARG A 39 -5.85 -11.82 6.99
N GLN A 40 -6.90 -11.11 7.37
CA GLN A 40 -7.41 -9.94 6.67
C GLN A 40 -7.84 -8.89 7.70
N PHE A 41 -7.43 -7.64 7.54
CA PHE A 41 -7.77 -6.54 8.45
C PHE A 41 -7.44 -5.16 7.87
N VAL A 42 -7.93 -4.10 8.52
CA VAL A 42 -7.51 -2.72 8.30
C VAL A 42 -6.40 -2.37 9.29
N PRO A 43 -5.21 -1.95 8.84
CA PRO A 43 -4.07 -1.76 9.73
C PRO A 43 -4.11 -0.41 10.45
N THR A 44 -3.84 -0.42 11.74
CA THR A 44 -3.55 0.81 12.50
C THR A 44 -2.19 1.38 12.08
N ILE A 45 -2.16 2.67 11.74
CA ILE A 45 -0.94 3.38 11.33
C ILE A 45 0.12 3.30 12.43
N GLY A 46 1.35 2.96 12.05
CA GLY A 46 2.48 2.94 12.98
C GLY A 46 2.46 1.78 13.99
N TYR A 47 1.43 0.94 14.01
CA TYR A 47 1.39 -0.26 14.84
C TYR A 47 2.05 -1.45 14.11
N CYS A 48 2.75 -2.30 14.86
CA CYS A 48 3.32 -3.53 14.32
C CYS A 48 2.32 -4.68 14.42
N HIS A 49 1.98 -5.29 13.28
CA HIS A 49 1.03 -6.40 13.24
C HIS A 49 1.76 -7.71 12.94
N ASN A 50 1.69 -8.66 13.87
CA ASN A 50 2.09 -10.04 13.60
C ASN A 50 1.02 -10.72 12.74
N ILE A 51 1.44 -11.23 11.60
CA ILE A 51 0.56 -11.88 10.63
C ILE A 51 0.67 -13.40 10.72
N GLY A 52 1.88 -13.90 11.03
CA GLY A 52 2.28 -15.28 10.77
C GLY A 52 3.01 -15.38 9.42
N SER A 53 3.74 -16.47 9.20
CA SER A 53 4.58 -16.62 8.01
C SER A 53 3.75 -16.57 6.72
N PHE A 54 3.91 -15.52 5.90
CA PHE A 54 3.17 -15.30 4.66
C PHE A 54 4.09 -15.23 3.43
N ASN A 55 3.56 -15.63 2.27
CA ASN A 55 4.26 -15.62 0.98
C ASN A 55 3.55 -14.81 -0.09
N SER A 56 2.28 -14.47 0.10
CA SER A 56 1.59 -13.53 -0.79
C SER A 56 0.65 -12.62 -0.02
N ALA A 57 0.38 -11.45 -0.59
CA ALA A 57 -0.45 -10.42 0.01
C ALA A 57 -1.18 -9.57 -1.03
N LYS A 58 -2.38 -9.11 -0.68
CA LYS A 58 -3.12 -8.06 -1.39
C LYS A 58 -3.29 -6.86 -0.45
N LEU A 59 -2.78 -5.71 -0.83
CA LEU A 59 -2.76 -4.46 -0.07
C LEU A 59 -3.73 -3.48 -0.77
N LEU A 60 -5.03 -3.70 -0.57
CA LEU A 60 -6.10 -3.02 -1.29
C LEU A 60 -6.64 -1.83 -0.46
N GLY A 61 -7.58 -1.05 -1.01
CA GLY A 61 -8.37 -0.07 -0.25
C GLY A 61 -7.93 1.39 -0.44
N THR A 62 -6.64 1.69 -0.28
CA THR A 62 -6.10 3.05 -0.53
C THR A 62 -4.95 3.01 -1.52
N SER A 63 -4.76 4.08 -2.29
CA SER A 63 -3.56 4.32 -3.09
C SER A 63 -2.44 5.00 -2.28
N ILE A 64 -2.69 5.39 -1.03
CA ILE A 64 -1.76 6.18 -0.22
C ILE A 64 -1.01 5.29 0.77
N GLY A 65 0.25 5.60 0.98
CA GLY A 65 1.09 4.98 2.01
C GLY A 65 1.81 3.72 1.56
N ARG A 66 2.45 3.08 2.54
CA ARG A 66 3.36 1.95 2.36
C ARG A 66 3.23 0.93 3.47
N VAL A 67 3.48 -0.32 3.10
CA VAL A 67 3.61 -1.43 4.04
C VAL A 67 5.07 -1.86 4.06
N LYS A 68 5.70 -1.75 5.24
CA LYS A 68 7.00 -2.36 5.51
C LYS A 68 6.77 -3.74 6.09
N MET A 69 7.26 -4.77 5.41
CA MET A 69 7.14 -6.17 5.76
C MET A 69 8.45 -6.65 6.37
N TYR A 70 8.37 -7.44 7.43
CA TYR A 70 9.51 -7.90 8.23
C TYR A 70 9.55 -9.43 8.27
N THR A 71 10.76 -9.97 8.31
CA THR A 71 10.99 -11.43 8.32
C THR A 71 10.69 -12.06 9.67
N GLY A 72 10.88 -11.32 10.78
CA GLY A 72 10.61 -11.79 12.13
C GLY A 72 9.32 -11.23 12.75
N PRO A 73 8.89 -11.79 13.90
CA PRO A 73 7.80 -11.24 14.71
C PRO A 73 8.17 -9.87 15.29
N GLY A 74 7.16 -9.08 15.64
CA GLY A 74 7.38 -7.77 16.29
C GLY A 74 8.08 -6.74 15.40
N CYS A 75 8.05 -6.94 14.07
CA CYS A 75 8.69 -6.04 13.11
C CYS A 75 10.22 -6.02 13.24
N THR A 76 10.79 -7.21 13.43
CA THR A 76 12.23 -7.45 13.57
C THR A 76 12.82 -8.14 12.32
N GLY A 77 14.15 -8.17 12.24
CA GLY A 77 14.89 -8.80 11.15
C GLY A 77 14.87 -7.97 9.87
N SER A 78 15.28 -8.60 8.75
CA SER A 78 15.29 -7.96 7.45
C SER A 78 13.88 -7.53 7.02
N SER A 79 13.81 -6.51 6.18
CA SER A 79 12.54 -5.92 5.77
C SER A 79 12.52 -5.52 4.30
N ALA A 80 11.31 -5.43 3.74
CA ALA A 80 11.05 -4.88 2.41
C ALA A 80 9.83 -3.95 2.47
N VAL A 81 9.84 -2.89 1.65
CA VAL A 81 8.74 -1.92 1.58
C VAL A 81 7.96 -2.13 0.29
N ARG A 82 6.64 -2.00 0.37
CA ARG A 82 5.75 -1.91 -0.81
C ARG A 82 4.89 -0.66 -0.71
N GLN A 83 4.87 0.12 -1.78
CA GLN A 83 3.99 1.28 -1.94
C GLN A 83 2.60 0.81 -2.34
N LEU A 84 1.54 1.33 -1.71
CA LEU A 84 0.18 0.88 -2.02
C LEU A 84 -0.27 1.36 -3.40
N SER A 85 0.16 2.54 -3.83
CA SER A 85 -0.14 3.11 -5.16
C SER A 85 0.34 2.25 -6.32
N THR A 86 1.55 1.69 -6.25
CA THR A 86 2.18 1.02 -7.40
C THR A 86 2.43 -0.46 -7.18
N GLN A 87 2.39 -0.93 -5.93
CA GLN A 87 2.83 -2.27 -5.53
C GLN A 87 1.82 -2.96 -4.60
N SER A 88 0.53 -2.74 -4.83
CA SER A 88 -0.59 -3.27 -4.03
C SER A 88 -0.68 -4.81 -4.00
N MET A 89 -0.01 -5.52 -4.91
CA MET A 89 -0.06 -6.99 -4.97
C MET A 89 1.33 -7.63 -4.84
N LEU A 90 1.46 -8.62 -3.95
CA LEU A 90 2.64 -9.47 -3.81
C LEU A 90 2.20 -10.92 -4.02
N SER A 91 2.46 -11.49 -5.20
CA SER A 91 2.03 -12.85 -5.54
C SER A 91 2.95 -13.95 -4.99
N ASN A 92 4.24 -13.66 -4.81
CA ASN A 92 5.24 -14.62 -4.32
C ASN A 92 6.44 -13.88 -3.71
N SER A 93 6.53 -13.85 -2.38
CA SER A 93 7.61 -13.17 -1.66
C SER A 93 8.92 -13.92 -1.77
N VAL A 94 8.89 -15.26 -1.79
CA VAL A 94 10.10 -16.08 -1.94
C VAL A 94 10.75 -15.83 -3.30
N ALA A 95 9.97 -15.84 -4.39
CA ALA A 95 10.54 -15.55 -5.71
C ALA A 95 11.06 -14.10 -5.84
N ARG A 96 10.41 -13.13 -5.18
CA ARG A 96 10.78 -11.71 -5.30
C ARG A 96 11.90 -11.26 -4.35
N TYR A 97 11.95 -11.82 -3.14
CA TYR A 97 12.82 -11.37 -2.06
C TYR A 97 13.70 -12.48 -1.47
N GLY A 98 13.61 -13.71 -2.01
CA GLY A 98 14.30 -14.90 -1.51
C GLY A 98 13.77 -15.41 -0.17
N ARG A 99 12.66 -14.85 0.34
CA ARG A 99 12.20 -15.11 1.71
C ARG A 99 10.71 -14.88 1.91
N ARG A 100 10.21 -15.42 3.01
CA ARG A 100 8.87 -15.16 3.55
C ARG A 100 8.92 -14.00 4.55
N PHE A 101 7.77 -13.42 4.83
CA PHE A 101 7.62 -12.38 5.85
C PHE A 101 6.66 -12.85 6.94
N TYR A 102 6.68 -12.18 8.08
CA TYR A 102 5.93 -12.59 9.28
C TYR A 102 5.10 -11.46 9.89
N SER A 103 5.64 -10.24 9.91
CA SER A 103 4.95 -9.08 10.47
C SER A 103 5.03 -7.88 9.54
N ILE A 104 4.18 -6.88 9.79
CA ILE A 104 4.10 -5.67 8.97
C ILE A 104 3.93 -4.41 9.81
N LYS A 105 4.31 -3.26 9.23
CA LYS A 105 4.01 -1.92 9.73
C LYS A 105 3.48 -1.08 8.58
N TYR A 106 2.26 -0.56 8.74
CA TYR A 106 1.65 0.37 7.80
C TYR A 106 2.00 1.81 8.17
N ARG A 107 2.31 2.64 7.15
CA ARG A 107 2.63 4.06 7.28
C ARG A 107 2.01 4.81 6.10
N ILE A 108 1.60 6.05 6.33
CA ILE A 108 1.28 7.03 5.27
C ILE A 108 2.57 7.79 4.95
#